data_AF-A0A835TUE9-F1
#
_entry.id   AF-A0A835TUE9-F1
#
_cell.length_a   1.000
_cell.length_b   1.000
_cell.length_c   1.000
_cell.angle_alpha   90.00
_cell.angle_beta   90.00
_cell.angle_gamma   90.00
#
_symmetry.space_group_name_H-M   'P 1'
#
loop_
_entity.id
_entity.type
_entity.pdbx_description
1 polymer ?
#
loop_
_entity_poly.entity_id
_entity_poly.type
_entity_poly.pdbx_seq_one_letter_code
_entity_poly.pdbx_strand_id
1 'polypeptide(L)'
;MTNPVLRAARGYAKAVTKKRKVAILTARIRTLEEHLQKHPKDKKNRRFLLMDLDRRRKMLGYLRRVNYSTFENTCKQLDIQYSPPQPYTRRVTKRWLVKKALCIKVFQEKQKLKAAERLKQRREWQARARAAREQQEKQVQKKQVQEEQAQEGTPV
;
A
#
# COMPACT_ATOMS: atom_id res chain seq x y z
N MET A 1 37.86 5.65 2.71
CA MET A 1 36.59 6.37 2.51
C MET A 1 35.94 6.65 3.86
N THR A 2 35.83 7.91 4.26
CA THR A 2 35.30 8.30 5.57
C THR A 2 33.79 8.07 5.61
N ASN A 3 33.35 7.08 6.39
CA ASN A 3 31.94 6.71 6.54
C ASN A 3 31.12 7.95 7.00
N PRO A 4 30.21 8.50 6.17
CA PRO A 4 29.51 9.76 6.44
C PRO A 4 28.69 9.73 7.75
N VAL A 5 28.35 8.53 8.23
CA VAL A 5 27.63 8.28 9.50
C VAL A 5 28.47 8.69 10.72
N LEU A 6 29.81 8.56 10.66
CA LEU A 6 30.70 8.90 11.76
C LEU A 6 30.85 10.42 11.94
N ARG A 7 30.70 11.21 10.86
CA ARG A 7 30.75 12.69 10.92
C ARG A 7 29.56 13.26 11.70
N ALA A 8 28.36 12.70 11.49
CA ALA A 8 27.16 13.05 12.25
C ALA A 8 27.25 12.64 13.73
N ALA A 9 28.09 11.68 14.10
CA ALA A 9 28.21 11.19 15.47
C ALA A 9 29.14 12.04 16.36
N ARG A 10 30.08 12.80 15.79
CA ARG A 10 31.09 13.59 16.53
C ARG A 10 30.56 14.85 17.21
N GLY A 11 29.47 15.46 16.71
CA GLY A 11 28.88 16.67 17.30
C GLY A 11 28.03 16.47 18.56
N TYR A 12 27.76 15.22 18.97
CA TYR A 12 26.88 14.90 20.10
C TYR A 12 27.71 14.45 21.31
N ALA A 13 28.56 15.32 21.87
CA ALA A 13 29.58 14.90 22.83
C ALA A 13 29.06 14.43 24.20
N LYS A 14 27.82 14.75 24.64
CA LYS A 14 27.39 14.44 26.03
C LYS A 14 26.00 13.80 26.23
N ALA A 15 25.09 13.83 25.25
CA ALA A 15 23.75 13.25 25.41
C ALA A 15 23.59 11.88 24.74
N VAL A 16 23.11 10.89 25.49
CA VAL A 16 22.76 9.55 24.99
C VAL A 16 21.35 9.56 24.37
N THR A 17 21.18 10.30 23.28
CA THR A 17 19.89 10.41 22.60
C THR A 17 19.59 9.17 21.75
N LYS A 18 18.31 8.83 21.59
CA LYS A 18 17.87 7.66 20.81
C LYS A 18 18.29 7.78 19.32
N LYS A 19 18.23 8.99 18.76
CA LYS A 19 18.75 9.31 17.41
C LYS A 19 20.22 8.93 17.25
N ARG A 20 21.08 9.34 18.20
CA ARG A 20 22.52 9.00 18.18
C ARG A 20 22.76 7.49 18.26
N LYS A 21 22.03 6.80 19.13
CA LYS A 21 22.11 5.33 19.24
C LYS A 21 21.77 4.62 17.92
N VAL A 22 20.77 5.10 17.19
CA VAL A 22 20.42 4.57 15.86
C VAL A 22 21.56 4.76 14.85
N ALA A 23 22.23 5.92 14.86
CA ALA A 23 23.38 6.17 13.99
C ALA A 23 24.57 5.23 14.32
N ILE A 24 24.89 5.06 15.61
CA ILE A 24 25.96 4.14 16.06
C ILE A 24 25.65 2.69 15.66
N LEU A 25 24.42 2.22 15.88
CA LEU A 25 24.00 0.88 15.47
C LEU A 25 24.11 0.71 13.95
N THR A 26 23.73 1.73 13.19
CA THR A 26 23.80 1.68 11.72
C THR A 26 25.24 1.61 11.22
N ALA A 27 26.18 2.33 11.84
CA ALA A 27 27.60 2.20 11.52
C ALA A 27 28.11 0.78 11.82
N ARG A 28 27.77 0.22 12.98
CA ARG A 28 28.15 -1.16 13.36
C ARG A 28 27.58 -2.21 12.42
N ILE A 29 26.30 -2.07 12.02
CA ILE A 29 25.63 -2.95 11.07
C ILE A 29 26.40 -2.99 9.74
N ARG A 30 26.76 -1.83 9.18
CA ARG A 30 27.54 -1.75 7.93
C ARG A 30 28.90 -2.45 8.04
N THR A 31 29.63 -2.24 9.13
CA THR A 31 30.91 -2.92 9.37
C THR A 31 30.74 -4.45 9.52
N LEU A 32 29.69 -4.92 10.21
CA LEU A 32 29.41 -6.35 10.35
C LEU A 32 28.96 -6.98 9.03
N GLU A 33 28.22 -6.26 8.19
CA GLU A 33 27.82 -6.70 6.86
C GLU A 33 29.05 -6.93 5.97
N GLU A 34 29.99 -5.97 5.92
CA GLU A 34 31.26 -6.11 5.19
C GLU A 34 32.09 -7.31 5.70
N HIS A 35 32.13 -7.52 7.02
CA HIS A 35 32.84 -8.67 7.60
C HIS A 35 32.19 -10.01 7.23
N LEU A 36 30.86 -10.11 7.29
CA LEU A 36 30.13 -11.35 6.99
C LEU A 36 30.13 -11.70 5.50
N GLN A 37 30.27 -10.71 4.61
CA GLN A 37 30.49 -10.97 3.19
C GLN A 37 31.79 -11.75 2.96
N LYS A 38 32.85 -11.43 3.70
CA LYS A 38 34.14 -12.15 3.65
C LYS A 38 34.11 -13.46 4.44
N HIS A 39 33.38 -13.51 5.55
CA HIS A 39 33.33 -14.63 6.47
C HIS A 39 31.90 -15.13 6.73
N PRO A 40 31.26 -15.82 5.77
CA PRO A 40 29.86 -16.23 5.87
C PRO A 40 29.61 -17.32 6.94
N LYS A 41 30.65 -18.03 7.36
CA LYS A 41 30.56 -19.11 8.36
C LYS A 41 30.57 -18.59 9.81
N ASP A 42 30.86 -17.32 10.06
CA ASP A 42 30.86 -16.77 11.42
C ASP A 42 29.44 -16.54 11.96
N LYS A 43 28.98 -17.50 12.76
CA LYS A 43 27.65 -17.47 13.40
C LYS A 43 27.55 -16.44 14.53
N LYS A 44 28.65 -16.12 15.22
CA LYS A 44 28.63 -15.19 16.36
C LYS A 44 28.38 -13.77 15.86
N ASN A 45 29.12 -13.35 14.84
CA ASN A 45 28.95 -12.04 14.22
C ASN A 45 27.60 -11.91 13.51
N ARG A 46 27.09 -12.98 12.88
CA ARG A 46 25.73 -13.01 12.33
C ARG A 46 24.66 -12.82 13.40
N ARG A 47 24.80 -13.45 14.57
CA ARG A 47 23.90 -13.24 15.70
C ARG A 47 23.94 -11.79 16.19
N PHE A 48 25.13 -11.22 16.35
CA PHE A 48 25.27 -9.82 16.79
C PHE A 48 24.64 -8.84 15.79
N LEU A 49 24.83 -9.06 14.49
CA LEU A 49 24.19 -8.29 13.43
C LEU A 49 22.66 -8.31 13.58
N LEU A 50 22.06 -9.48 13.75
CA LEU A 50 20.60 -9.61 13.94
C LEU A 50 20.13 -8.88 15.21
N MET A 51 20.85 -8.99 16.32
CA MET A 51 20.51 -8.28 17.56
C MET A 51 20.65 -6.75 17.43
N ASP A 52 21.60 -6.24 16.65
CA ASP A 52 21.76 -4.81 16.37
C ASP A 52 20.63 -4.31 15.46
N LEU A 53 20.22 -5.10 14.45
CA LEU A 53 19.07 -4.80 13.60
C LEU A 53 17.76 -4.70 14.41
N ASP A 54 17.51 -5.64 15.31
CA ASP A 54 16.32 -5.63 16.17
C ASP A 54 16.33 -4.45 17.14
N ARG A 55 17.47 -4.15 17.75
CA ARG A 55 17.64 -2.96 18.61
C ARG A 55 17.38 -1.68 17.83
N ARG A 56 17.91 -1.54 16.61
CA ARG A 56 17.66 -0.40 15.72
C ARG A 56 16.18 -0.27 15.40
N ARG A 57 15.50 -1.37 15.04
CA ARG A 57 14.07 -1.40 14.74
C ARG A 57 13.22 -0.95 15.93
N LYS A 58 13.55 -1.42 17.14
CA LYS A 58 12.87 -1.03 18.39
C LYS A 58 13.04 0.47 18.68
N MET A 59 14.24 1.02 18.46
CA MET A 59 14.49 2.46 18.64
C MET A 59 13.74 3.33 17.62
N LEU A 60 13.69 2.92 16.35
CA LEU A 60 12.90 3.61 15.34
C LEU A 60 11.40 3.56 15.64
N GLY A 61 10.91 2.40 16.10
CA GLY A 61 9.53 2.26 16.57
C GLY A 61 9.20 3.17 17.76
N TYR A 62 10.15 3.39 18.67
CA TYR A 62 10.01 4.36 19.76
C TYR A 62 10.00 5.80 19.26
N LEU A 63 10.95 6.19 18.41
CA LEU A 63 11.02 7.54 17.84
C LEU A 63 9.74 7.90 17.09
N ARG A 64 9.17 6.95 16.33
CA ARG A 64 7.91 7.14 15.62
C ARG A 64 6.71 7.43 16.55
N ARG A 65 6.70 6.84 17.76
CA ARG A 65 5.63 7.07 18.75
C ARG A 65 5.78 8.39 19.50
N VAL A 66 7.01 8.82 19.75
CA VAL A 66 7.30 10.00 20.57
C VAL A 66 7.37 11.27 19.72
N ASN A 67 8.21 11.30 18.68
CA ASN A 67 8.49 12.49 17.88
C ASN A 67 8.67 12.14 16.40
N TYR A 68 7.61 12.30 15.61
CA TYR A 68 7.59 11.91 14.20
C TYR A 68 8.61 12.69 13.34
N SER A 69 8.77 14.00 13.57
CA SER A 69 9.74 14.84 12.83
C SER A 69 11.18 14.33 12.98
N THR A 70 11.56 13.94 14.20
CA THR A 70 12.89 13.39 14.46
C THR A 70 13.08 12.03 13.78
N PHE A 71 12.04 11.19 13.77
CA PHE A 71 12.04 9.90 13.11
C PHE A 71 12.25 10.05 11.60
N GLU A 72 11.46 10.92 10.94
CA GLU A 72 11.56 11.15 9.50
C GLU A 72 12.95 11.68 9.12
N ASN A 73 13.46 12.66 9.86
CA ASN A 73 14.81 13.19 9.66
C ASN A 73 15.88 12.11 9.82
N THR A 74 15.74 11.20 10.80
CA THR A 74 16.70 10.09 10.95
C THR A 74 16.64 9.06 9.83
N CYS A 75 15.44 8.74 9.34
CA CYS A 75 15.25 7.83 8.22
C CYS A 75 15.85 8.39 6.94
N LYS A 76 15.63 9.69 6.66
CA LYS A 76 16.24 10.40 5.53
C LYS A 76 17.76 10.47 5.63
N GLN A 77 18.31 10.78 6.81
CA GLN A 77 19.77 10.92 6.99
C GLN A 77 20.56 9.60 6.89
N LEU A 78 19.91 8.47 7.17
CA LEU A 78 20.57 7.15 7.21
C LEU A 78 20.14 6.21 6.08
N ASP A 79 19.26 6.68 5.18
CA ASP A 79 18.63 5.92 4.10
C ASP A 79 17.94 4.64 4.58
N ILE A 80 17.15 4.75 5.67
CA ILE A 80 16.47 3.62 6.28
C ILE A 80 14.98 3.63 5.95
N GLN A 81 14.51 2.60 5.25
CA GLN A 81 13.09 2.33 5.05
C GLN A 81 12.50 1.58 6.25
N TYR A 82 11.54 2.18 6.94
CA TYR A 82 10.88 1.57 8.10
C TYR A 82 9.66 0.76 7.68
N SER A 83 9.69 -0.55 7.94
CA SER A 83 8.53 -1.44 7.79
C SER A 83 8.05 -1.95 9.16
N PRO A 84 6.75 -1.79 9.50
CA PRO A 84 6.21 -2.30 10.76
C PRO A 84 6.29 -3.83 10.85
N PRO A 85 6.45 -4.40 12.05
CA PRO A 85 6.46 -5.86 12.22
C PRO A 85 5.11 -6.46 11.85
N GLN A 86 5.14 -7.66 11.26
CA GLN A 86 3.93 -8.42 11.02
C GLN A 86 3.27 -8.76 12.37
N PRO A 87 1.94 -8.70 12.47
CA PRO A 87 1.24 -8.95 13.73
C PRO A 87 1.35 -10.41 14.19
N TYR A 88 1.49 -11.34 13.26
CA TYR A 88 1.60 -12.78 13.54
C TYR A 88 2.78 -13.39 12.80
N THR A 89 3.65 -14.08 13.53
CA THR A 89 4.73 -14.88 12.96
C THR A 89 4.30 -16.34 12.88
N ARG A 90 3.99 -16.82 11.67
CA ARG A 90 3.69 -18.25 11.42
C ARG A 90 4.71 -18.86 10.48
N ARG A 91 5.05 -20.14 10.71
CA ARG A 91 5.85 -20.91 9.76
C ARG A 91 5.03 -21.17 8.49
N VAL A 92 5.59 -20.79 7.35
CA VAL A 92 4.95 -20.99 6.05
C VAL A 92 5.30 -22.38 5.54
N THR A 93 4.31 -23.28 5.44
CA THR A 93 4.47 -24.63 4.89
C THR A 93 4.10 -24.66 3.40
N LYS A 94 4.65 -25.61 2.63
CA LYS A 94 4.33 -25.78 1.20
C LYS A 94 2.82 -25.93 0.97
N ARG A 95 2.15 -26.78 1.77
CA ARG A 95 0.69 -26.96 1.73
C ARG A 95 -0.06 -25.64 1.93
N TRP A 96 0.36 -24.83 2.90
CA TRP A 96 -0.27 -23.53 3.16
C TRP A 96 -0.06 -22.55 2.00
N LEU A 97 1.13 -22.51 1.40
CA LEU A 97 1.42 -21.67 0.22
C LEU A 97 0.50 -22.01 -0.95
N VAL A 98 0.42 -23.29 -1.31
CA VAL A 98 -0.42 -23.76 -2.42
C VAL A 98 -1.89 -23.45 -2.16
N LYS A 99 -2.38 -23.74 -0.94
CA LYS A 99 -3.77 -23.43 -0.55
C LYS A 99 -4.05 -21.93 -0.63
N LYS A 100 -3.14 -21.09 -0.13
CA LYS A 100 -3.34 -19.62 -0.15
C LYS A 100 -3.34 -19.08 -1.57
N ALA A 101 -2.44 -19.55 -2.43
CA ALA A 101 -2.39 -19.19 -3.85
C ALA A 101 -3.67 -19.59 -4.59
N LEU A 102 -4.17 -20.81 -4.36
CA LEU A 102 -5.44 -21.27 -4.89
C LEU A 102 -6.60 -20.36 -4.45
N CYS A 103 -6.71 -20.06 -3.17
CA CYS A 103 -7.76 -19.18 -2.65
C CYS A 103 -7.73 -17.79 -3.30
N ILE A 104 -6.55 -17.23 -3.56
CA ILE A 104 -6.41 -15.94 -4.25
C ILE A 104 -6.93 -16.05 -5.69
N LYS A 105 -6.54 -17.09 -6.43
CA LYS A 105 -7.01 -17.32 -7.81
C LYS A 105 -8.53 -17.46 -7.87
N VAL A 106 -9.11 -18.32 -7.03
CA VAL A 106 -10.57 -18.52 -6.95
C VAL A 106 -11.30 -17.22 -6.62
N PHE A 107 -10.74 -16.41 -5.70
CA PHE A 107 -11.32 -15.11 -5.37
C PHE A 107 -11.31 -14.16 -6.57
N GLN A 108 -10.20 -14.07 -7.31
CA GLN A 108 -10.08 -13.24 -8.50
C GLN A 108 -11.10 -13.65 -9.58
N GLU A 109 -11.23 -14.96 -9.85
CA GLU A 109 -12.21 -15.46 -10.83
C GLU A 109 -13.65 -15.15 -10.41
N LYS A 110 -13.98 -15.33 -9.12
CA LYS A 110 -15.30 -14.94 -8.60
C LYS A 110 -15.57 -13.45 -8.78
N GLN A 111 -14.59 -12.58 -8.55
CA GLN A 111 -14.75 -11.14 -8.76
C GLN A 111 -14.98 -10.80 -10.24
N LYS A 112 -14.31 -11.48 -11.17
CA LYS A 112 -14.51 -11.30 -12.61
C LYS A 112 -15.93 -11.65 -13.04
N LEU A 113 -16.46 -12.79 -12.59
CA LEU A 113 -17.83 -13.20 -12.89
C LEU A 113 -18.85 -12.19 -12.36
N LYS A 114 -18.70 -11.79 -11.09
CA LYS A 114 -19.57 -10.75 -10.50
C LYS A 114 -19.46 -9.40 -11.21
N ALA A 115 -18.27 -9.02 -11.68
CA ALA A 115 -18.10 -7.79 -12.44
C ALA A 115 -18.82 -7.83 -13.79
N ALA A 116 -18.82 -8.98 -14.47
CA ALA A 116 -19.56 -9.19 -15.71
C ALA A 116 -21.08 -9.12 -15.50
N GLU A 117 -21.59 -9.74 -14.44
CA GLU A 117 -23.01 -9.67 -14.04
C GLU A 117 -23.44 -8.22 -13.76
N ARG A 118 -22.65 -7.47 -12.98
CA ARG A 118 -22.89 -6.05 -12.72
C ARG A 118 -22.89 -5.21 -13.99
N LEU A 119 -21.98 -5.50 -14.93
CA LEU A 119 -21.95 -4.80 -16.22
C LEU A 119 -23.20 -5.09 -17.05
N LYS A 120 -23.69 -6.34 -17.05
CA LYS A 120 -24.93 -6.73 -17.72
C LYS A 120 -26.13 -5.99 -17.12
N GLN A 121 -26.27 -6.00 -15.80
CA GLN A 121 -27.33 -5.25 -15.10
C GLN A 121 -27.28 -3.75 -15.40
N ARG A 122 -26.08 -3.16 -15.44
CA ARG A 122 -25.90 -1.75 -15.81
C ARG A 122 -26.34 -1.47 -17.25
N ARG A 123 -26.01 -2.36 -18.20
CA ARG A 123 -26.44 -2.25 -19.61
C ARG A 123 -27.96 -2.36 -19.73
N GLU A 124 -28.57 -3.33 -19.04
CA GLU A 124 -30.03 -3.50 -19.01
C GLU A 124 -30.73 -2.28 -18.40
N TRP A 125 -30.19 -1.73 -17.31
CA TRP A 125 -30.71 -0.49 -16.71
C TRP A 125 -30.61 0.69 -17.67
N GLN A 126 -29.46 0.86 -18.34
CA GLN A 126 -29.30 1.90 -19.36
C GLN A 126 -30.25 1.72 -20.55
N ALA A 127 -30.47 0.48 -21.00
CA ALA A 127 -31.41 0.18 -22.07
C ALA A 127 -32.86 0.47 -21.67
N ARG A 128 -33.28 0.10 -20.46
CA ARG A 128 -34.60 0.45 -19.90
C ARG A 128 -34.79 1.96 -19.80
N ALA A 129 -33.77 2.68 -19.33
CA ALA A 129 -33.81 4.14 -19.25
C ALA A 129 -33.88 4.81 -20.63
N ARG A 130 -33.15 4.30 -21.64
CA ARG A 130 -33.24 4.78 -23.02
C ARG A 130 -34.62 4.51 -23.63
N ALA A 131 -35.14 3.29 -23.49
CA ALA A 131 -36.47 2.94 -23.96
C ALA A 131 -37.56 3.81 -23.31
N ALA A 132 -37.46 4.11 -22.00
CA ALA A 132 -38.39 5.01 -21.34
C ALA A 132 -38.35 6.43 -21.92
N ARG A 133 -37.17 6.96 -22.25
CA ARG A 133 -37.02 8.26 -22.94
C ARG A 133 -37.64 8.24 -24.33
N GLU A 134 -37.38 7.22 -25.14
CA GLU A 134 -37.98 7.06 -26.47
C GLU A 134 -39.51 6.96 -26.41
N GLN A 135 -40.06 6.29 -25.39
CA GLN A 135 -41.51 6.22 -25.18
C GLN A 135 -42.10 7.59 -24.79
N GLN A 136 -41.39 8.36 -23.95
CA GLN A 136 -41.79 9.73 -23.63
C GLN A 136 -41.75 10.63 -24.87
N GLU A 137 -40.70 10.55 -25.69
CA GLU A 137 -40.58 11.28 -26.95
C GLU A 137 -41.71 10.94 -27.93
N LYS A 138 -42.04 9.65 -28.09
CA LYS A 138 -43.19 9.21 -28.91
C LYS A 138 -44.52 9.70 -28.36
N GLN A 139 -44.70 9.71 -27.05
CA GLN A 139 -45.91 10.27 -26.43
C GLN A 139 -46.01 11.78 -26.64
N VAL A 140 -44.90 12.52 -26.56
CA VAL A 140 -44.84 13.95 -26.84
C VAL A 140 -45.16 14.22 -28.32
N GLN A 141 -44.53 13.50 -29.25
CA GLN A 141 -44.81 13.61 -30.68
C GLN A 141 -46.28 13.29 -30.99
N LYS A 142 -46.84 12.24 -30.38
CA LYS A 142 -48.25 11.88 -30.58
C LYS A 142 -49.20 12.97 -30.04
N LYS A 143 -48.87 13.60 -28.92
CA LYS A 143 -49.61 14.76 -28.40
C LYS A 143 -49.51 15.96 -29.34
N GLN A 144 -48.31 16.26 -29.84
CA GLN A 144 -48.09 17.35 -30.81
C GLN A 144 -48.89 17.14 -32.10
N VAL A 145 -48.88 15.94 -32.68
CA VAL A 145 -49.67 15.61 -33.88
C VAL A 145 -51.18 15.72 -33.62
N GLN A 146 -51.66 15.32 -32.43
CA GLN A 146 -53.06 15.51 -32.06
C GLN A 146 -53.44 16.99 -31.89
N GLU A 147 -52.54 17.81 -31.36
CA GLU A 147 -52.71 19.26 -31.23
C GLU A 147 -52.69 19.96 -32.60
N GLU A 148 -51.81 19.55 -33.53
CA GLU A 148 -51.76 20.07 -34.91
C GLU A 148 -53.03 19.71 -35.71
N GLN A 149 -53.51 18.46 -35.61
CA GLN A 149 -54.77 18.02 -36.25
C GLN A 149 -56.00 18.74 -35.68
N ALA A 150 -55.96 19.21 -34.43
CA ALA A 150 -57.02 20.01 -33.84
C ALA A 150 -57.02 21.48 -34.34
N GLN A 151 -55.90 21.98 -34.89
CA GLN A 151 -55.77 23.33 -35.44
C GLN A 151 -56.13 23.42 -36.94
N GLU A 152 -55.95 22.35 -37.71
CA GLU A 152 -56.33 22.30 -39.14
C GLU A 152 -57.84 22.07 -39.37
N GLY A 153 -58.59 21.65 -38.34
CA GLY A 153 -60.00 21.29 -38.40
C GLY A 153 -61.01 22.43 -38.19
N THR A 154 -60.59 23.69 -38.05
CA THR A 154 -61.48 24.85 -37.99
C THR A 154 -61.72 25.43 -39.39
N PRO A 155 -62.89 25.22 -40.02
CA PRO A 155 -63.23 25.93 -41.25
C PRO A 155 -63.56 27.39 -40.92
N VAL A 156 -63.04 28.29 -41.77
CA VAL A 156 -63.34 29.73 -41.82
C VAL A 156 -64.81 29.97 -42.14
#